data_AF-A0A0F9UMJ0-F1
#
_entry.id   AF-A0A0F9UMJ0-F1
#
_cell.length_a   1.000
_cell.length_b   1.000
_cell.length_c   1.000
_cell.angle_alpha   90.00
_cell.angle_beta   90.00
_cell.angle_gamma   90.00
#
_symmetry.space_group_name_H-M   'P 1'
#
loop_
_entity.id
_entity.type
_entity.pdbx_description
1 polymer ?
#
loop_
_entity_poly.entity_id
_entity_poly.type
_entity_poly.pdbx_seq_one_letter_code
_entity_poly.pdbx_strand_id
1 'polypeptide(L)'
;MKEKISNIHIPSFVDLLAEYQINEHQFMICWFVHTKDMKTYYKYTQEVSHVRRADLEELVEKGVLITPSSNLNTYELDSMSLTGSFAEGLFVLDAREAAMELWNKYPVRFTKDDGTNYPAKTVTDRDKLLEYYIRQGIGYNLNVHKNVLKLTDVYLELVGRGEMTGLGIEKYIRGHYWEQVEVLAKELGYGI
;
A
#
# COMPACT_ATOMS: atom_id res chain seq x y z
N MET A 1 5.68 22.83 -17.05
CA MET A 1 4.67 22.10 -16.27
C MET A 1 5.46 21.22 -15.29
N LYS A 2 5.63 21.67 -14.04
CA LYS A 2 6.36 20.90 -13.02
C LYS A 2 5.34 19.94 -12.41
N GLU A 3 5.47 18.66 -12.70
CA GLU A 3 4.73 17.63 -11.97
C GLU A 3 5.06 17.80 -10.48
N LYS A 4 4.00 17.84 -9.67
CA LYS A 4 4.13 17.78 -8.22
C LYS A 4 4.83 16.46 -7.91
N ILE A 5 6.05 16.53 -7.39
CA ILE A 5 6.69 15.40 -6.71
C ILE A 5 5.67 14.97 -5.65
N SER A 6 5.05 13.81 -5.85
CA SER A 6 4.21 13.16 -4.86
C SER A 6 5.00 13.10 -3.55
N ASN A 7 4.36 13.34 -2.41
CA ASN A 7 5.05 13.33 -1.11
C ASN A 7 5.63 11.94 -0.83
N ILE A 8 6.88 11.73 -1.23
CA ILE A 8 7.70 10.57 -0.94
C ILE A 8 8.00 10.62 0.57
N HIS A 9 7.38 9.73 1.33
CA HIS A 9 7.55 9.68 2.79
C HIS A 9 8.91 9.07 3.15
N ILE A 10 9.92 9.90 3.44
CA ILE A 10 11.31 9.48 3.69
C ILE A 10 11.47 8.36 4.76
N PRO A 11 10.76 8.38 5.91
CA PRO A 11 10.92 7.34 6.93
C PRO A 11 10.59 5.92 6.45
N SER A 12 9.59 5.75 5.58
CA SER A 12 9.23 4.41 5.07
C SER A 12 10.27 3.85 4.11
N PHE A 13 11.10 4.69 3.49
CA PHE A 13 12.20 4.23 2.65
C PHE A 13 13.34 3.66 3.49
N VAL A 14 13.71 4.33 4.57
CA VAL A 14 14.79 3.86 5.45
C VAL A 14 14.44 2.51 6.08
N ASP A 15 13.19 2.36 6.53
CA ASP A 15 12.70 1.09 7.08
C ASP A 15 12.73 -0.03 6.04
N LEU A 16 12.35 0.25 4.78
CA LEU A 16 12.38 -0.71 3.70
C LEU A 16 13.81 -1.11 3.29
N LEU A 17 14.75 -0.16 3.26
CA LEU A 17 16.18 -0.46 3.07
C LEU A 17 16.71 -1.38 4.17
N ALA A 18 16.31 -1.11 5.42
CA ALA A 18 16.73 -1.91 6.58
C ALA A 18 16.11 -3.32 6.57
N GLU A 19 14.81 -3.44 6.27
CA GLU A 19 14.07 -4.70 6.23
C GLU A 19 14.64 -5.66 5.19
N TYR A 20 14.86 -5.17 3.96
CA TYR A 20 15.40 -5.97 2.87
C TYR A 20 16.94 -5.96 2.82
N GLN A 21 17.58 -5.27 3.77
CA GLN A 21 19.03 -5.12 3.86
C GLN A 21 19.68 -4.59 2.57
N ILE A 22 19.00 -3.74 1.81
CA ILE A 22 19.51 -3.18 0.55
C ILE A 22 20.03 -1.75 0.76
N ASN A 23 20.99 -1.33 -0.06
CA ASN A 23 21.50 0.05 -0.04
C ASN A 23 20.72 0.96 -1.00
N GLU A 24 21.04 2.26 -0.97
CA GLU A 24 20.40 3.28 -1.80
C GLU A 24 20.60 3.05 -3.31
N HIS A 25 21.72 2.45 -3.72
CA HIS A 25 21.98 2.14 -5.12
C HIS A 25 21.10 0.97 -5.60
N GLN A 26 21.02 -0.10 -4.80
CA GLN A 26 20.14 -1.24 -5.01
C GLN A 26 18.67 -0.84 -5.05
N PHE A 27 18.28 0.11 -4.20
CA PHE A 27 16.95 0.70 -4.25
C PHE A 27 16.65 1.39 -5.59
N MET A 28 17.59 2.20 -6.10
CA MET A 28 17.42 2.85 -7.40
C MET A 28 17.29 1.83 -8.53
N ILE A 29 18.03 0.72 -8.48
CA ILE A 29 17.86 -0.41 -9.41
C ILE A 29 16.43 -0.93 -9.36
N CYS A 30 15.91 -1.22 -8.17
CA CYS A 30 14.55 -1.71 -8.00
C CYS A 30 13.50 -0.73 -8.53
N TRP A 31 13.71 0.57 -8.31
CA TRP A 31 12.86 1.63 -8.87
C TRP A 31 12.83 1.61 -10.41
N PHE A 32 13.99 1.45 -11.07
CA PHE A 32 14.06 1.37 -12.53
C PHE A 32 13.40 0.10 -13.09
N VAL A 33 13.62 -1.04 -12.41
CA VAL A 33 12.96 -2.31 -12.77
C VAL A 33 11.45 -2.18 -12.71
N HIS A 34 10.93 -1.52 -11.66
CA HIS A 34 9.50 -1.33 -11.50
C HIS A 34 8.89 -0.37 -12.53
N THR A 35 9.45 0.84 -12.62
CA THR A 35 8.89 1.92 -13.46
C THR A 35 9.07 1.66 -14.95
N LYS A 36 9.99 0.76 -15.32
CA LYS A 36 10.39 0.48 -16.70
C LYS A 36 10.84 1.74 -17.46
N ASP A 37 11.25 2.78 -16.75
CA ASP A 37 11.78 4.02 -17.34
C ASP A 37 13.26 3.84 -17.70
N MET A 38 13.50 3.13 -18.81
CA MET A 38 14.85 2.85 -19.28
C MET A 38 15.62 4.11 -19.67
N LYS A 39 14.91 5.18 -20.06
CA LYS A 39 15.54 6.47 -20.40
C LYS A 39 16.22 7.08 -19.16
N THR A 40 15.50 7.12 -18.04
CA THR A 40 16.05 7.63 -16.77
C THR A 40 17.12 6.70 -16.22
N TYR A 41 16.94 5.38 -16.36
CA TYR A 41 17.98 4.39 -16.05
C TYR A 41 19.28 4.67 -16.80
N TYR A 42 19.25 4.81 -18.13
CA TYR A 42 20.46 5.07 -18.91
C TYR A 42 21.14 6.37 -18.47
N LYS A 43 20.36 7.42 -18.22
CA LYS A 43 20.89 8.68 -17.67
C LYS A 43 21.58 8.46 -16.32
N TYR A 44 20.94 7.75 -15.40
CA TYR A 44 21.53 7.42 -14.09
C TYR A 44 22.84 6.65 -14.23
N THR A 45 22.90 5.66 -15.14
CA THR A 45 24.12 4.89 -15.39
C THR A 45 25.26 5.66 -16.03
N GLN A 46 24.95 6.75 -16.73
CA GLN A 46 25.95 7.62 -17.37
C GLN A 46 26.45 8.71 -16.42
N GLU A 47 25.58 9.23 -15.55
CA GLU A 47 25.84 10.45 -14.77
C GLU A 47 26.08 10.21 -13.27
N VAL A 48 25.55 9.12 -12.69
CA VAL A 48 25.51 8.92 -11.23
C VAL A 48 26.25 7.67 -10.78
N SER A 49 25.84 6.49 -11.25
CA SER A 49 26.46 5.22 -10.84
C SER A 49 26.15 4.10 -11.82
N HIS A 50 27.08 3.17 -12.00
CA HIS A 50 26.88 1.98 -12.84
C HIS A 50 26.22 0.86 -12.05
N VAL A 51 25.22 0.20 -12.64
CA VAL A 51 24.64 -1.02 -12.08
C VAL A 51 25.62 -2.17 -12.29
N ARG A 52 26.15 -2.71 -11.18
CA ARG A 52 27.08 -3.84 -11.26
C ARG A 52 26.29 -5.14 -11.22
N ARG A 53 26.81 -6.16 -11.89
CA ARG A 53 26.25 -7.52 -11.84
C ARG A 53 26.09 -8.03 -10.42
N ALA A 54 27.07 -7.77 -9.55
CA ALA A 54 27.01 -8.15 -8.14
C ALA A 54 25.81 -7.55 -7.40
N ASP A 55 25.40 -6.32 -7.74
CA ASP A 55 24.23 -5.69 -7.11
C ASP A 55 22.93 -6.39 -7.52
N LEU A 56 22.84 -6.87 -8.78
CA LEU A 56 21.71 -7.64 -9.29
C LEU A 56 21.66 -9.05 -8.72
N GLU A 57 22.81 -9.73 -8.61
CA GLU A 57 22.93 -11.04 -7.98
C GLU A 57 22.49 -10.96 -6.51
N GLU A 58 22.98 -9.97 -5.76
CA GLU A 58 22.61 -9.77 -4.36
C GLU A 58 21.10 -9.47 -4.19
N LEU A 59 20.50 -8.68 -5.09
CA LEU A 59 19.05 -8.42 -5.07
C LEU A 59 18.21 -9.66 -5.38
N VAL A 60 18.70 -10.55 -6.25
CA VAL A 60 18.04 -11.84 -6.52
C VAL A 60 18.19 -12.78 -5.33
N GLU A 61 19.39 -12.88 -4.73
CA GLU A 61 19.65 -13.70 -3.54
C GLU A 61 18.80 -13.27 -2.35
N LYS A 62 18.60 -11.95 -2.18
CA LYS A 62 17.71 -11.38 -1.15
C LYS A 62 16.21 -11.57 -1.45
N GLY A 63 15.85 -12.16 -2.59
CA GLY A 63 14.45 -12.34 -2.99
C GLY A 63 13.73 -11.01 -3.26
N VAL A 64 14.46 -9.98 -3.69
CA VAL A 64 13.90 -8.68 -4.09
C VAL A 64 13.60 -8.65 -5.59
N LEU A 65 14.46 -9.26 -6.40
CA LEU A 65 14.30 -9.39 -7.85
C LEU A 65 14.07 -10.84 -8.28
N ILE A 66 13.29 -10.99 -9.35
CA ILE A 66 13.10 -12.23 -10.10
C ILE A 66 13.66 -12.01 -11.51
N THR A 67 14.47 -12.96 -11.97
CA THR A 67 14.95 -13.01 -13.35
C THR A 67 14.27 -14.17 -14.10
N PRO A 68 13.78 -13.97 -15.32
CA PRO A 68 13.26 -15.05 -16.16
C PRO A 68 14.38 -15.94 -16.72
N SER A 69 15.63 -15.47 -16.71
CA SER A 69 16.78 -16.22 -17.20
C SER A 69 17.41 -17.05 -16.09
N SER A 70 17.54 -18.35 -16.32
CA SER A 70 18.39 -19.24 -15.51
C SER A 70 19.89 -19.00 -15.75
N ASN A 71 20.23 -18.21 -16.78
CA ASN A 71 21.60 -17.86 -17.12
C ASN A 71 21.96 -16.48 -16.57
N LEU A 72 22.77 -16.49 -15.51
CA LEU A 72 23.26 -15.29 -14.81
C LEU A 72 24.23 -14.45 -15.66
N ASN A 73 24.62 -14.93 -16.85
CA ASN A 73 25.53 -14.19 -17.73
C ASN A 73 24.85 -13.09 -18.56
N THR A 74 23.51 -13.06 -18.59
CA THR A 74 22.74 -12.06 -19.32
C THR A 74 21.69 -11.47 -18.40
N TYR A 75 22.14 -10.71 -17.40
CA TYR A 75 21.25 -9.92 -16.57
C TYR A 75 20.86 -8.65 -17.31
N GLU A 76 19.78 -8.73 -18.07
CA GLU A 76 19.17 -7.57 -18.72
C GLU A 76 18.11 -6.99 -17.77
N LEU A 77 18.32 -5.75 -17.30
CA LEU A 77 17.49 -5.13 -16.26
C LEU A 77 16.01 -5.00 -16.67
N ASP A 78 15.76 -4.82 -17.96
CA ASP A 78 14.43 -4.75 -18.57
C ASP A 78 13.64 -6.07 -18.43
N SER A 79 14.32 -7.21 -18.49
CA SER A 79 13.74 -8.54 -18.34
C SER A 79 13.41 -8.92 -16.89
N MET A 80 13.95 -8.21 -15.90
CA MET A 80 13.73 -8.49 -14.49
C MET A 80 12.39 -7.96 -13.98
N SER A 81 11.91 -8.52 -12.88
CA SER A 81 10.74 -8.06 -12.14
C SER A 81 11.01 -8.02 -10.64
N LEU A 82 10.32 -7.16 -9.90
CA LEU A 82 10.36 -7.21 -8.43
C LEU A 82 9.52 -8.38 -7.92
N THR A 83 9.89 -8.92 -6.76
CA THR A 83 8.99 -9.79 -6.01
C THR A 83 7.79 -9.02 -5.50
N GLY A 84 6.66 -9.71 -5.32
CA GLY A 84 5.41 -9.10 -4.84
C GLY A 84 5.61 -8.35 -3.54
N SER A 85 6.25 -8.95 -2.53
CA SER A 85 6.47 -8.32 -1.22
C SER A 85 7.27 -7.03 -1.28
N PHE A 86 8.33 -6.99 -2.12
CA PHE A 86 9.15 -5.79 -2.24
C PHE A 86 8.46 -4.70 -3.07
N ALA A 87 7.82 -5.06 -4.20
CA ALA A 87 7.05 -4.10 -5.00
C ALA A 87 5.94 -3.43 -4.17
N GLU A 88 5.28 -4.24 -3.34
CA GLU A 88 4.22 -3.81 -2.42
C GLU A 88 4.72 -2.86 -1.32
N GLY A 89 5.94 -3.05 -0.82
CA GLY A 89 6.57 -2.12 0.12
C GLY A 89 7.15 -0.87 -0.54
N LEU A 90 7.71 -1.01 -1.75
CA LEU A 90 8.42 0.05 -2.48
C LEU A 90 7.46 1.13 -2.96
N PHE A 91 6.27 0.71 -3.41
CA PHE A 91 5.20 1.60 -3.83
C PHE A 91 4.12 1.59 -2.77
N VAL A 92 4.42 2.35 -1.73
CA VAL A 92 3.46 3.21 -1.03
C VAL A 92 2.32 3.53 -2.01
N LEU A 93 1.11 3.01 -1.76
CA LEU A 93 -0.07 3.43 -2.54
C LEU A 93 -0.05 4.94 -2.68
N ASP A 94 -0.49 5.49 -3.81
CA ASP A 94 -0.92 6.88 -3.78
C ASP A 94 -1.95 6.96 -2.65
N ALA A 95 -1.62 7.67 -1.55
CA ALA A 95 -2.48 7.72 -0.38
C ALA A 95 -3.88 8.25 -0.75
N ARG A 96 -3.97 9.01 -1.85
CA ARG A 96 -5.24 9.39 -2.47
C ARG A 96 -5.97 8.19 -3.05
N GLU A 97 -5.31 7.35 -3.84
CA GLU A 97 -5.91 6.13 -4.38
C GLU A 97 -6.32 5.16 -3.26
N ALA A 98 -5.47 4.93 -2.27
CA ALA A 98 -5.80 4.11 -1.09
C ALA A 98 -7.04 4.63 -0.34
N ALA A 99 -7.08 5.94 -0.06
CA ALA A 99 -8.23 6.55 0.59
C ALA A 99 -9.49 6.44 -0.29
N MET A 100 -9.35 6.56 -1.61
CA MET A 100 -10.45 6.42 -2.56
C MET A 100 -10.96 4.98 -2.66
N GLU A 101 -10.09 3.99 -2.54
CA GLU A 101 -10.46 2.57 -2.51
C GLU A 101 -11.37 2.29 -1.32
N LEU A 102 -10.97 2.72 -0.12
CA LEU A 102 -11.83 2.61 1.06
C LEU A 102 -13.13 3.41 0.91
N TRP A 103 -13.06 4.64 0.39
CA TRP A 103 -14.24 5.49 0.15
C TRP A 103 -15.29 4.81 -0.72
N ASN A 104 -14.82 4.14 -1.78
CA ASN A 104 -15.68 3.43 -2.73
C ASN A 104 -16.29 2.19 -2.11
N LYS A 105 -15.51 1.48 -1.28
CA LYS A 105 -15.94 0.27 -0.55
C LYS A 105 -16.99 0.56 0.52
N TYR A 106 -16.86 1.68 1.22
CA TYR A 106 -17.77 2.04 2.30
C TYR A 106 -19.18 2.38 1.76
N PRO A 107 -20.27 1.92 2.40
CA PRO A 107 -21.62 2.17 1.91
C PRO A 107 -21.98 3.65 1.98
N VAL A 108 -22.99 4.05 1.19
CA VAL A 108 -23.54 5.42 1.27
C VAL A 108 -24.37 5.61 2.55
N ARG A 109 -25.12 4.56 2.92
CA ARG A 109 -26.03 4.55 4.08
C ARG A 109 -25.98 3.19 4.74
N PHE A 110 -26.20 3.17 6.04
CA PHE A 110 -26.56 1.95 6.76
C PHE A 110 -28.08 1.91 6.95
N THR A 111 -28.62 0.70 6.87
CA THR A 111 -30.03 0.41 7.16
C THR A 111 -30.11 -0.29 8.51
N LYS A 112 -30.98 0.19 9.39
CA LYS A 112 -31.29 -0.45 10.67
C LYS A 112 -32.43 -1.46 10.49
N ASP A 113 -32.60 -2.34 11.49
CA ASP A 113 -33.68 -3.35 11.53
C ASP A 113 -35.09 -2.74 11.47
N ASP A 114 -35.25 -1.50 11.96
CA ASP A 114 -36.51 -0.73 11.89
C ASP A 114 -36.76 -0.11 10.50
N GLY A 115 -35.90 -0.39 9.52
CA GLY A 115 -35.95 0.15 8.16
C GLY A 115 -35.44 1.59 8.04
N THR A 116 -35.02 2.22 9.15
CA THR A 116 -34.47 3.57 9.09
C THR A 116 -33.07 3.56 8.50
N ASN A 117 -32.77 4.58 7.68
CA ASN A 117 -31.47 4.75 7.05
C ASN A 117 -30.73 5.94 7.64
N TYR A 118 -29.44 5.79 7.90
CA TYR A 118 -28.57 6.91 8.28
C TYR A 118 -27.33 6.96 7.38
N PRO A 119 -26.80 8.17 7.11
CA PRO A 119 -25.67 8.33 6.21
C PRO A 119 -24.39 7.72 6.80
N ALA A 120 -23.72 6.90 6.00
CA ALA A 120 -22.45 6.25 6.33
C ALA A 120 -21.25 7.04 5.78
N LYS A 121 -21.44 7.80 4.69
CA LYS A 121 -20.47 8.76 4.17
C LYS A 121 -21.16 10.01 3.65
N THR A 122 -20.54 11.17 3.84
CA THR A 122 -21.01 12.47 3.34
C THR A 122 -19.96 13.12 2.44
N VAL A 123 -20.35 14.01 1.52
CA VAL A 123 -19.40 14.64 0.58
C VAL A 123 -18.24 15.35 1.30
N THR A 124 -18.52 15.96 2.46
CA THR A 124 -17.50 16.58 3.33
C THR A 124 -16.52 15.59 3.96
N ASP A 125 -16.87 14.30 3.99
CA ASP A 125 -16.01 13.26 4.57
C ASP A 125 -14.94 12.78 3.61
N ARG A 126 -15.07 13.04 2.29
CA ARG A 126 -14.10 12.52 1.31
C ARG A 126 -12.72 13.16 1.46
N ASP A 127 -12.65 14.49 1.52
CA ASP A 127 -11.38 15.20 1.64
C ASP A 127 -10.77 15.02 3.05
N LYS A 128 -11.63 14.97 4.08
CA LYS A 128 -11.21 14.63 5.44
C LYS A 128 -10.68 13.20 5.54
N LEU A 129 -11.33 12.25 4.86
CA LEU A 129 -10.88 10.86 4.82
C LEU A 129 -9.46 10.82 4.27
N LEU A 130 -9.21 11.49 3.14
CA LEU A 130 -7.87 11.58 2.57
C LEU A 130 -6.85 12.12 3.56
N GLU A 131 -7.17 13.24 4.23
CA GLU A 131 -6.31 13.83 5.25
C GLU A 131 -6.01 12.85 6.39
N TYR A 132 -7.03 12.17 6.92
CA TYR A 132 -6.85 11.19 7.98
C TYR A 132 -6.06 9.96 7.52
N TYR A 133 -6.34 9.45 6.32
CA TYR A 133 -5.64 8.29 5.75
C TYR A 133 -4.14 8.55 5.59
N ILE A 134 -3.80 9.76 5.14
CA ILE A 134 -2.43 10.26 5.04
C ILE A 134 -1.81 10.43 6.43
N ARG A 135 -2.51 11.11 7.34
CA ARG A 135 -2.00 11.46 8.66
C ARG A 135 -1.74 10.24 9.54
N GLN A 136 -2.55 9.18 9.41
CA GLN A 136 -2.39 7.93 10.13
C GLN A 136 -1.38 6.97 9.47
N GLY A 137 -0.75 7.37 8.34
CA GLY A 137 0.20 6.53 7.62
C GLY A 137 -0.42 5.32 6.90
N ILE A 138 -1.75 5.15 6.95
CA ILE A 138 -2.46 4.03 6.32
C ILE A 138 -2.28 4.07 4.80
N GLY A 139 -2.48 5.24 4.20
CA GLY A 139 -2.34 5.43 2.75
C GLY A 139 -0.92 5.20 2.23
N TYR A 140 0.06 5.11 3.13
CA TYR A 140 1.46 4.92 2.78
C TYR A 140 1.99 3.52 3.09
N ASN A 141 1.18 2.66 3.70
CA ASN A 141 1.57 1.31 4.07
C ASN A 141 0.58 0.31 3.46
N LEU A 142 1.02 -0.40 2.41
CA LEU A 142 0.14 -1.31 1.67
C LEU A 142 -0.40 -2.43 2.57
N ASN A 143 0.42 -2.99 3.47
CA ASN A 143 -0.02 -4.06 4.36
C ASN A 143 -1.10 -3.58 5.33
N VAL A 144 -0.91 -2.40 5.91
CA VAL A 144 -1.91 -1.77 6.78
C VAL A 144 -3.17 -1.45 5.96
N HIS A 145 -3.04 -0.89 4.76
CA HIS A 145 -4.18 -0.59 3.89
C HIS A 145 -4.99 -1.85 3.53
N LYS A 146 -4.32 -2.91 3.06
CA LYS A 146 -4.94 -4.21 2.76
C LYS A 146 -5.66 -4.77 3.99
N ASN A 147 -5.05 -4.68 5.17
CA ASN A 147 -5.68 -5.11 6.42
C ASN A 147 -6.92 -4.26 6.75
N VAL A 148 -6.84 -2.93 6.62
CA VAL A 148 -7.99 -2.03 6.81
C VAL A 148 -9.13 -2.38 5.86
N LEU A 149 -8.86 -2.62 4.57
CA LEU A 149 -9.88 -3.02 3.60
C LEU A 149 -10.51 -4.37 3.95
N LYS A 150 -9.70 -5.36 4.36
CA LYS A 150 -10.18 -6.69 4.78
C LYS A 150 -11.10 -6.56 6.01
N LEU A 151 -10.66 -5.82 7.03
CA LEU A 151 -11.43 -5.59 8.24
C LEU A 151 -12.68 -4.73 7.97
N THR A 152 -12.65 -3.85 6.96
CA THR A 152 -13.87 -3.17 6.50
C THR A 152 -14.91 -4.15 5.94
N ASP A 153 -14.53 -5.20 5.20
CA ASP A 153 -15.52 -6.21 4.76
C ASP A 153 -16.18 -6.88 5.97
N VAL A 154 -15.36 -7.35 6.91
CA VAL A 154 -15.85 -8.00 8.14
C VAL A 154 -16.75 -7.07 8.93
N TYR A 155 -16.34 -5.81 9.07
CA TYR A 155 -17.13 -4.78 9.73
C TYR A 155 -18.52 -4.62 9.10
N LEU A 156 -18.58 -4.50 7.77
CA LEU A 156 -19.85 -4.33 7.06
C LEU A 156 -20.77 -5.55 7.21
N GLU A 157 -20.19 -6.74 7.25
CA GLU A 157 -20.91 -8.00 7.53
C GLU A 157 -21.48 -8.01 8.95
N LEU A 158 -20.66 -7.68 9.95
CA LEU A 158 -21.08 -7.63 11.36
C LEU A 158 -22.17 -6.57 11.59
N VAL A 159 -22.07 -5.41 10.92
CA VAL A 159 -23.13 -4.39 10.96
C VAL A 159 -24.42 -4.93 10.31
N GLY A 160 -24.31 -5.63 9.18
CA GLY A 160 -25.46 -6.25 8.50
C GLY A 160 -26.17 -7.32 9.33
N ARG A 161 -25.48 -7.92 10.30
CA ARG A 161 -26.04 -8.90 11.26
C ARG A 161 -26.55 -8.28 12.55
N GLY A 162 -26.35 -6.97 12.75
CA GLY A 162 -26.66 -6.30 14.02
C GLY A 162 -25.67 -6.60 15.15
N GLU A 163 -24.55 -7.26 14.86
CA GLU A 163 -23.48 -7.56 15.82
C GLU A 163 -22.60 -6.33 16.11
N MET A 164 -22.61 -5.35 15.20
CA MET A 164 -21.94 -4.06 15.39
C MET A 164 -22.84 -2.89 14.99
N THR A 165 -22.63 -1.74 15.65
CA THR A 165 -23.28 -0.49 15.24
C THR A 165 -22.53 0.12 14.05
N GLY A 166 -23.26 0.44 12.98
CA GLY A 166 -22.71 1.16 11.83
C GLY A 166 -22.28 2.59 12.21
N LEU A 167 -21.11 3.00 11.72
CA LEU A 167 -20.46 4.26 12.02
C LEU A 167 -20.23 5.02 10.71
N GLY A 168 -20.30 6.35 10.76
CA GLY A 168 -19.81 7.16 9.64
C GLY A 168 -18.32 6.89 9.37
N ILE A 169 -17.93 6.90 8.10
CA ILE A 169 -16.56 6.58 7.65
C ILE A 169 -15.49 7.43 8.34
N GLU A 170 -15.78 8.71 8.63
CA GLU A 170 -14.87 9.58 9.39
C GLU A 170 -14.59 9.02 10.78
N LYS A 171 -15.64 8.58 11.50
CA LYS A 171 -15.51 8.03 12.85
C LYS A 171 -14.86 6.65 12.83
N TYR A 172 -15.19 5.84 11.83
CA TYR A 172 -14.55 4.55 11.61
C TYR A 172 -13.03 4.72 11.47
N ILE A 173 -12.59 5.67 10.65
CA ILE A 173 -11.16 5.88 10.42
C ILE A 173 -10.47 6.60 11.58
N ARG A 174 -11.01 7.73 12.05
CA ARG A 174 -10.39 8.49 13.15
C ARG A 174 -10.28 7.66 14.43
N GLY A 175 -11.26 6.80 14.68
CA GLY A 175 -11.32 5.95 15.87
C GLY A 175 -10.56 4.64 15.77
N HIS A 176 -9.84 4.36 14.68
CA HIS A 176 -9.15 3.09 14.45
C HIS A 176 -10.08 1.88 14.63
N TYR A 177 -11.34 2.02 14.20
CA TYR A 177 -12.38 1.05 14.54
C TYR A 177 -12.13 -0.31 13.89
N TRP A 178 -11.32 -0.36 12.82
CA TRP A 178 -10.86 -1.62 12.22
C TRP A 178 -10.10 -2.50 13.22
N GLU A 179 -9.35 -1.91 14.17
CA GLU A 179 -8.63 -2.68 15.20
C GLU A 179 -9.60 -3.38 16.17
N GLN A 180 -10.70 -2.71 16.51
CA GLN A 180 -11.77 -3.30 17.33
C GLN A 180 -12.49 -4.42 16.58
N VAL A 181 -12.69 -4.22 15.26
CA VAL A 181 -13.25 -5.26 14.39
C VAL A 181 -12.32 -6.47 14.35
N GLU A 182 -11.00 -6.28 14.30
CA GLU A 182 -10.04 -7.38 14.32
C GLU A 182 -10.15 -8.21 15.61
N VAL A 183 -10.24 -7.56 16.77
CA VAL A 183 -10.42 -8.26 18.04
C VAL A 183 -11.72 -9.07 18.06
N LEU A 184 -12.83 -8.44 17.73
CA LEU A 184 -14.14 -9.09 17.72
C LEU A 184 -14.21 -10.23 16.69
N ALA A 185 -13.64 -10.02 15.51
CA ALA A 185 -13.60 -11.03 14.44
C ALA A 185 -12.80 -12.27 14.88
N LYS A 186 -11.71 -12.11 15.63
CA LYS A 186 -10.97 -13.24 16.24
C LYS A 186 -11.83 -13.99 17.25
N GLU A 187 -12.57 -13.28 18.10
CA GLU A 187 -13.47 -13.88 19.09
C GLU A 187 -14.61 -14.68 18.43
N LEU A 188 -15.11 -14.19 17.29
CA LEU A 188 -16.17 -14.85 16.51
C LEU A 188 -15.65 -15.93 15.55
N GLY A 189 -14.34 -16.18 15.51
CA GLY A 189 -13.73 -17.24 14.70
C GLY A 189 -13.60 -16.92 13.21
N TYR A 190 -13.57 -15.65 12.82
CA TYR A 190 -13.22 -15.26 11.45
C TYR A 190 -11.75 -15.61 11.18
N GLY A 191 -11.48 -16.18 10.00
CA GLY A 191 -10.13 -16.43 9.49
C GLY A 191 -9.45 -15.15 9.02
N ILE A 192 -9.13 -14.26 9.95
CA ILE A 192 -8.45 -12.97 9.70
C ILE A 192 -6.94 -13.06 9.88
#